data_AF-A0A6N9VCY1-F1
#
_entry.id   AF-A0A6N9VCY1-F1
#
_cell.length_a   1.000
_cell.length_b   1.000
_cell.length_c   1.000
_cell.angle_alpha   90.00
_cell.angle_beta   90.00
_cell.angle_gamma   90.00
#
_symmetry.space_group_name_H-M   'P 1'
#
loop_
_entity.id
_entity.type
_entity.pdbx_description
1 polymer ?
#
loop_
_entity_poly.entity_id
_entity_poly.type
_entity_poly.pdbx_seq_one_letter_code
_entity_poly.pdbx_strand_id
1 'polypeptide(L)'
;MNTRTLTVALACIATVALVGCDPAATEATPDTPAATEPAAKAPAPSAREEEPVEKKAVPNFVGMGLQSAQDAAQAEGFFALKSHDSAGRGRAQAFDRNWKVCSQNMAAGKTIPTDTTLDFGTVKLEEDCPATDSKEPEVAGGKMPNMVGKAVKVARDALDSDTSITVTDAAQGRMVLMESNWKVCTQDPAPGTALNGQPVEFTAVKFEEDCP
;
A
#
# COMPACT_ATOMS: atom_id res chain seq x y z
N MET A 1 42.36 35.40 0.72
CA MET A 1 42.83 36.73 0.24
C MET A 1 42.13 36.94 -1.10
N ASN A 2 41.15 37.83 -1.28
CA ASN A 2 41.04 39.20 -0.78
C ASN A 2 39.60 39.60 -0.45
N THR A 3 39.49 40.26 0.69
CA THR A 3 38.42 41.15 1.13
C THR A 3 38.36 42.40 0.25
N ARG A 4 37.15 42.90 -0.02
CA ARG A 4 36.84 44.34 0.01
C ARG A 4 35.33 44.60 0.01
N THR A 5 34.91 45.12 1.16
CA THR A 5 33.65 45.78 1.50
C THR A 5 33.43 47.04 0.68
N LEU A 6 32.17 47.38 0.39
CA LEU A 6 31.66 48.76 0.38
C LEU A 6 30.12 48.76 0.56
N THR A 7 29.74 49.28 1.71
CA THR A 7 28.41 49.64 2.21
C THR A 7 27.87 50.87 1.48
N VAL A 8 26.61 50.87 1.03
CA VAL A 8 25.73 52.07 1.05
C VAL A 8 24.29 51.62 1.33
N ALA A 9 23.74 52.21 2.39
CA ALA A 9 22.39 52.01 2.88
C ALA A 9 21.38 52.87 2.10
N LEU A 10 20.16 52.36 1.93
CA LEU A 10 18.97 53.21 1.89
C LEU A 10 17.82 52.49 2.61
N ALA A 11 17.34 53.14 3.67
CA ALA A 11 16.27 52.70 4.54
C ALA A 11 14.89 53.03 3.94
N CYS A 12 13.94 52.11 4.09
CA CYS A 12 12.51 52.41 4.16
C CYS A 12 11.90 51.55 5.26
N ILE A 13 11.41 52.23 6.29
CA ILE A 13 10.75 51.68 7.47
C ILE A 13 9.28 51.46 7.13
N ALA A 14 8.74 50.28 7.41
CA ALA A 14 7.31 50.06 7.60
C ALA A 14 7.10 49.06 8.74
N THR A 15 6.58 49.59 9.84
CA THR A 15 6.27 48.95 11.11
C THR A 15 5.08 47.99 10.99
N VAL A 16 5.21 46.76 11.48
CA VAL A 16 4.07 45.88 11.80
C VAL A 16 4.10 45.60 13.30
N ALA A 17 3.02 45.99 13.99
CA ALA A 17 2.87 45.88 15.43
C ALA A 17 2.66 44.42 15.85
N LEU A 18 3.39 43.99 16.88
CA LEU A 18 3.17 42.73 17.59
C LEU A 18 1.90 42.85 18.45
N VAL A 19 0.97 41.91 18.29
CA VAL A 19 -0.12 41.68 19.25
C VAL A 19 0.45 40.81 20.38
N GLY A 20 0.58 41.41 21.57
CA GLY A 20 0.96 40.73 22.80
C GLY A 20 -0.23 40.00 23.43
N CYS A 21 0.00 38.78 23.91
CA CYS A 21 -0.88 38.10 24.86
C CYS A 21 -0.63 38.66 26.26
N ASP A 22 -1.69 39.12 26.92
CA ASP A 22 -1.68 39.50 28.33
C ASP A 22 -2.54 38.49 29.12
N PRO A 23 -2.02 37.81 30.15
CA PRO A 23 -2.79 36.96 31.04
C PRO A 23 -3.09 37.70 32.35
N ALA A 24 -4.37 37.96 32.63
CA ALA A 24 -4.79 38.49 33.93
C ALA A 24 -6.05 37.79 34.47
N ALA A 25 -5.81 36.98 35.50
CA ALA A 25 -6.55 36.81 36.76
C ALA A 25 -8.10 36.74 36.79
N THR A 26 -8.56 35.55 37.18
CA THR A 26 -9.60 35.17 38.15
C THR A 26 -10.49 36.25 38.79
N GLU A 27 -11.81 36.04 38.69
CA GLU A 27 -12.79 36.25 39.78
C GLU A 27 -13.94 35.23 39.64
N ALA A 28 -14.57 34.88 40.76
CA ALA A 28 -15.36 33.66 40.96
C ALA A 28 -16.82 33.92 41.36
N THR A 29 -17.74 33.06 40.86
CA THR A 29 -19.02 32.54 41.45
C THR A 29 -20.19 33.57 41.58
N PRO A 30 -21.51 33.21 41.54
CA PRO A 30 -22.12 31.89 41.84
C PRO A 30 -23.32 31.38 40.99
N ASP A 31 -23.53 30.07 41.17
CA ASP A 31 -24.76 29.26 41.17
C ASP A 31 -25.97 29.63 40.28
N THR A 32 -26.34 28.69 39.40
CA THR A 32 -27.74 28.47 39.00
C THR A 32 -28.01 26.96 38.93
N PRO A 33 -29.12 26.45 39.50
CA PRO A 33 -29.30 25.01 39.72
C PRO A 33 -29.46 24.22 38.42
N ALA A 34 -28.78 23.07 38.37
CA ALA A 34 -29.02 22.03 37.38
C ALA A 34 -30.46 21.52 37.48
N ALA A 35 -31.26 21.78 36.46
CA ALA A 35 -32.53 21.09 36.25
C ALA A 35 -32.21 19.66 35.78
N THR A 36 -32.56 18.68 36.61
CA THR A 36 -32.53 17.26 36.26
C THR A 36 -33.61 16.98 35.22
N GLU A 37 -33.21 16.85 33.96
CA GLU A 37 -34.08 16.34 32.90
C GLU A 37 -34.18 14.80 33.03
N PRO A 38 -35.39 14.20 32.95
CA PRO A 38 -35.54 12.76 33.07
C PRO A 38 -34.84 12.04 31.91
N ALA A 39 -34.01 11.06 32.23
CA ALA A 39 -33.40 10.17 31.25
C ALA A 39 -34.50 9.46 30.43
N ALA A 40 -34.71 9.93 29.21
CA ALA A 40 -35.48 9.20 28.21
C ALA A 40 -34.75 7.88 27.91
N LYS A 41 -35.46 6.76 28.09
CA LYS A 41 -34.97 5.43 27.66
C LYS A 41 -34.59 5.52 26.19
N ALA A 42 -33.30 5.27 25.90
CA ALA A 42 -32.86 5.02 24.55
C ALA A 42 -33.69 3.85 23.96
N PRO A 43 -34.28 4.00 22.76
CA PRO A 43 -34.90 2.86 22.10
C PRO A 43 -33.84 1.79 21.86
N ALA A 44 -34.20 0.53 22.12
CA ALA A 44 -33.35 -0.61 21.79
C ALA A 44 -32.94 -0.54 20.30
N PRO A 45 -31.73 -0.98 19.92
CA PRO A 45 -31.36 -1.02 18.52
C PRO A 45 -32.34 -1.95 17.81
N SER A 46 -33.21 -1.38 16.96
CA SER A 46 -33.93 -2.18 15.98
C SER A 46 -32.89 -2.93 15.18
N ALA A 47 -33.01 -4.26 15.19
CA ALA A 47 -32.30 -5.09 14.23
C ALA A 47 -32.57 -4.52 12.84
N ARG A 48 -31.54 -3.98 12.20
CA ARG A 48 -31.62 -3.57 10.80
C ARG A 48 -31.87 -4.85 10.02
N GLU A 49 -33.08 -4.98 9.49
CA GLU A 49 -33.38 -6.02 8.51
C GLU A 49 -32.41 -5.80 7.34
N GLU A 50 -31.47 -6.74 7.16
CA GLU A 50 -30.51 -6.69 6.07
C GLU A 50 -31.29 -6.88 4.77
N GLU A 51 -31.35 -5.83 3.95
CA GLU A 51 -31.94 -5.94 2.63
C GLU A 51 -31.18 -7.00 1.83
N PRO A 52 -31.90 -7.85 1.06
CA PRO A 52 -31.25 -8.91 0.29
C PRO A 52 -30.29 -8.30 -0.73
N VAL A 53 -29.01 -8.67 -0.61
CA VAL A 53 -27.96 -8.23 -1.55
C VAL A 53 -28.28 -8.74 -2.95
N GLU A 54 -28.26 -7.83 -3.92
CA GLU A 54 -28.46 -8.15 -5.33
C GLU A 54 -27.41 -9.16 -5.80
N LYS A 55 -27.82 -10.09 -6.67
CA LYS A 55 -26.91 -11.07 -7.27
C LYS A 55 -26.79 -10.84 -8.76
N LYS A 56 -25.57 -10.92 -9.27
CA LYS A 56 -25.26 -10.73 -10.70
C LYS A 56 -24.31 -11.82 -11.19
N ALA A 57 -24.41 -12.12 -12.48
CA ALA A 57 -23.46 -12.99 -13.15
C ALA A 57 -22.14 -12.24 -13.34
N VAL A 58 -21.02 -12.85 -12.97
CA VAL A 58 -19.69 -12.24 -13.11
C VAL A 58 -19.30 -12.18 -14.60
N PRO A 59 -18.95 -11.02 -15.16
CA PRO A 59 -18.41 -10.93 -16.52
C PRO A 59 -17.06 -11.65 -16.67
N ASN A 60 -16.66 -11.90 -17.92
CA ASN A 60 -15.29 -12.32 -18.21
C ASN A 60 -14.40 -11.09 -18.38
N PHE A 61 -13.46 -10.90 -17.44
CA PHE A 61 -12.55 -9.76 -17.43
C PHE A 61 -11.16 -10.09 -17.98
N VAL A 62 -10.84 -11.38 -18.15
CA VAL A 62 -9.51 -11.81 -18.63
C VAL A 62 -9.24 -11.24 -20.03
N GLY A 63 -8.06 -10.63 -20.18
CA GLY A 63 -7.63 -9.96 -21.41
C GLY A 63 -8.01 -8.48 -21.50
N MET A 64 -8.84 -7.96 -20.59
CA MET A 64 -9.16 -6.52 -20.52
C MET A 64 -8.01 -5.71 -19.92
N GLY A 65 -7.95 -4.41 -20.23
CA GLY A 65 -7.17 -3.46 -19.42
C GLY A 65 -7.80 -3.31 -18.03
N LEU A 66 -6.99 -3.10 -16.98
CA LEU A 66 -7.47 -3.11 -15.60
C LEU A 66 -8.54 -2.05 -15.33
N GLN A 67 -8.35 -0.80 -15.82
CA GLN A 67 -9.39 0.24 -15.69
C GLN A 67 -10.70 -0.20 -16.33
N SER A 68 -10.66 -0.75 -17.55
CA SER A 68 -11.86 -1.20 -18.25
C SER A 68 -12.54 -2.37 -17.55
N ALA A 69 -11.78 -3.27 -16.93
CA ALA A 69 -12.33 -4.37 -16.15
C ALA A 69 -13.05 -3.86 -14.89
N GLN A 70 -12.46 -2.90 -14.19
CA GLN A 70 -13.10 -2.28 -13.02
C GLN A 70 -14.37 -1.52 -13.42
N ASP A 71 -14.34 -0.72 -14.48
CA ASP A 71 -15.51 0.02 -14.98
C ASP A 71 -16.64 -0.95 -15.36
N ALA A 72 -16.31 -2.06 -16.03
CA ALA A 72 -17.28 -3.09 -16.40
C ALA A 72 -17.85 -3.83 -15.19
N ALA A 73 -17.03 -4.10 -14.15
CA ALA A 73 -17.50 -4.70 -12.92
C ALA A 73 -18.46 -3.77 -12.16
N GLN A 74 -18.14 -2.48 -12.07
CA GLN A 74 -18.97 -1.46 -11.43
C GLN A 74 -20.30 -1.24 -12.17
N ALA A 75 -20.30 -1.33 -13.51
CA ALA A 75 -21.53 -1.27 -14.30
C ALA A 75 -22.51 -2.41 -13.96
N GLU A 76 -22.00 -3.57 -13.52
CA GLU A 76 -22.79 -4.70 -13.02
C GLU A 76 -23.05 -4.61 -11.51
N GLY A 77 -22.68 -3.52 -10.84
CA GLY A 77 -22.91 -3.31 -9.41
C GLY A 77 -21.85 -3.91 -8.48
N PHE A 78 -20.75 -4.46 -9.01
CA PHE A 78 -19.62 -4.92 -8.20
C PHE A 78 -18.69 -3.74 -7.86
N PHE A 79 -18.74 -3.28 -6.61
CA PHE A 79 -17.92 -2.15 -6.15
C PHE A 79 -16.74 -2.56 -5.27
N ALA A 80 -16.80 -3.74 -4.66
CA ALA A 80 -15.69 -4.29 -3.88
C ALA A 80 -14.63 -4.87 -4.83
N LEU A 81 -13.73 -4.01 -5.32
CA LEU A 81 -12.70 -4.39 -6.29
C LEU A 81 -11.30 -4.36 -5.68
N LYS A 82 -10.52 -5.38 -5.99
CA LYS A 82 -9.09 -5.48 -5.71
C LYS A 82 -8.34 -5.87 -6.98
N SER A 83 -7.05 -5.61 -6.97
CA SER A 83 -6.15 -6.09 -8.00
C SER A 83 -4.74 -6.22 -7.45
N HIS A 84 -3.96 -7.11 -8.06
CA HIS A 84 -2.60 -7.40 -7.65
C HIS A 84 -1.70 -7.74 -8.85
N ASP A 85 -0.39 -7.67 -8.64
CA ASP A 85 0.62 -7.96 -9.66
C ASP A 85 0.88 -9.46 -9.75
N SER A 86 0.28 -10.11 -10.74
CA SER A 86 0.42 -11.55 -10.98
C SER A 86 1.84 -11.99 -11.33
N ALA A 87 2.71 -11.05 -11.74
CA ALA A 87 4.12 -11.35 -11.92
C ALA A 87 4.85 -11.55 -10.58
N GLY A 88 4.20 -11.27 -9.44
CA GLY A 88 4.77 -11.44 -8.11
C GLY A 88 5.91 -10.49 -7.81
N ARG A 89 5.93 -9.29 -8.43
CA ARG A 89 6.99 -8.29 -8.26
C ARG A 89 6.64 -7.17 -7.28
N GLY A 90 5.48 -7.26 -6.63
CA GLY A 90 5.02 -6.30 -5.61
C GLY A 90 4.79 -4.89 -6.16
N ARG A 91 4.61 -4.74 -7.47
CA ARG A 91 4.51 -3.42 -8.11
C ARG A 91 3.17 -2.78 -7.81
N ALA A 92 3.20 -1.50 -7.44
CA ALA A 92 1.99 -0.71 -7.26
C ALA A 92 1.31 -0.42 -8.61
N GLN A 93 -0.01 -0.58 -8.65
CA GLN A 93 -0.85 -0.31 -9.80
C GLN A 93 -1.32 1.15 -9.77
N ALA A 94 -0.40 2.11 -9.73
CA ALA A 94 -0.76 3.54 -9.63
C ALA A 94 -1.50 4.08 -10.88
N PHE A 95 -1.34 3.41 -12.02
CA PHE A 95 -1.98 3.77 -13.29
C PHE A 95 -2.55 2.51 -13.95
N ASP A 96 -3.80 2.18 -13.63
CA ASP A 96 -4.49 0.96 -14.07
C ASP A 96 -4.52 0.77 -15.59
N ARG A 97 -4.47 1.87 -16.35
CA ARG A 97 -4.37 1.83 -17.81
C ARG A 97 -3.09 1.17 -18.34
N ASN A 98 -2.05 1.04 -17.51
CA ASN A 98 -0.79 0.37 -17.84
C ASN A 98 -0.79 -1.12 -17.44
N TRP A 99 -1.95 -1.69 -17.13
CA TRP A 99 -2.10 -3.06 -16.67
C TRP A 99 -3.21 -3.78 -17.43
N LYS A 100 -3.05 -5.10 -17.58
CA LYS A 100 -4.05 -6.00 -18.16
C LYS A 100 -4.37 -7.16 -17.23
N VAL A 101 -5.61 -7.60 -17.26
CA VAL A 101 -6.13 -8.70 -16.44
C VAL A 101 -5.73 -10.04 -17.03
N CYS A 102 -5.08 -10.87 -16.20
CA CYS A 102 -4.66 -12.22 -16.53
C CYS A 102 -5.51 -13.27 -15.82
N SER A 103 -6.03 -12.96 -14.64
CA SER A 103 -6.85 -13.86 -13.83
C SER A 103 -7.95 -13.08 -13.12
N GLN A 104 -9.01 -13.79 -12.74
CA GLN A 104 -10.06 -13.29 -11.85
C GLN A 104 -10.39 -14.37 -10.82
N ASN A 105 -10.59 -13.99 -9.57
CA ASN A 105 -10.89 -14.93 -8.48
C ASN A 105 -12.25 -15.64 -8.62
N MET A 106 -13.22 -14.99 -9.26
CA MET A 106 -14.57 -15.53 -9.51
C MET A 106 -14.73 -15.91 -10.97
N ALA A 107 -15.11 -17.15 -11.26
CA ALA A 107 -15.33 -17.62 -12.62
C ALA A 107 -16.44 -16.82 -13.34
N ALA A 108 -16.21 -16.51 -14.62
CA ALA A 108 -17.21 -15.86 -15.46
C ALA A 108 -18.52 -16.67 -15.52
N GLY A 109 -19.65 -15.97 -15.57
CA GLY A 109 -21.01 -16.54 -15.56
C GLY A 109 -21.50 -17.00 -14.18
N LYS A 110 -20.64 -17.07 -13.16
CA LYS A 110 -21.05 -17.41 -11.80
C LYS A 110 -21.96 -16.30 -11.26
N THR A 111 -23.13 -16.65 -10.74
CA THR A 111 -24.02 -15.69 -10.09
C THR A 111 -23.63 -15.55 -8.62
N ILE A 112 -23.22 -14.36 -8.20
CA ILE A 112 -22.75 -14.08 -6.83
C ILE A 112 -23.37 -12.77 -6.31
N PRO A 113 -23.41 -12.56 -4.96
CA PRO A 113 -23.76 -11.27 -4.36
C PRO A 113 -22.85 -10.14 -4.85
N THR A 114 -23.40 -8.95 -5.11
CA THR A 114 -22.65 -7.79 -5.63
C THR A 114 -21.69 -7.16 -4.63
N ASP A 115 -21.84 -7.45 -3.34
CA ASP A 115 -20.89 -7.11 -2.28
C ASP A 115 -19.69 -8.06 -2.20
N THR A 116 -19.66 -9.13 -3.00
CA THR A 116 -18.52 -10.03 -3.10
C THR A 116 -17.30 -9.29 -3.65
N THR A 117 -16.15 -9.43 -3.00
CA THR A 117 -14.90 -8.86 -3.52
C THR A 117 -14.42 -9.58 -4.78
N LEU A 118 -14.32 -8.85 -5.88
CA LEU A 118 -13.62 -9.29 -7.08
C LEU A 118 -12.15 -8.89 -6.97
N ASP A 119 -11.26 -9.83 -7.29
CA ASP A 119 -9.81 -9.60 -7.30
C ASP A 119 -9.25 -9.97 -8.67
N PHE A 120 -8.55 -9.02 -9.28
CA PHE A 120 -7.94 -9.15 -10.60
C PHE A 120 -6.43 -9.33 -10.48
N GLY A 121 -5.94 -10.49 -10.92
CA GLY A 121 -4.51 -10.67 -11.13
C GLY A 121 -4.10 -10.03 -12.45
N THR A 122 -3.10 -9.15 -12.41
CA THR A 122 -2.71 -8.33 -13.57
C THR A 122 -1.21 -8.29 -13.80
N VAL A 123 -0.83 -7.98 -15.04
CA VAL A 123 0.56 -7.70 -15.44
C VAL A 123 0.64 -6.41 -16.23
N LYS A 124 1.84 -5.88 -16.47
CA LYS A 124 2.03 -4.75 -17.38
C LYS A 124 1.59 -5.11 -18.80
N LEU A 125 1.19 -4.12 -19.58
CA LEU A 125 0.64 -4.35 -20.93
C LEU A 125 1.56 -5.20 -21.81
N GLU A 126 2.87 -4.96 -21.73
CA GLU A 126 3.92 -5.61 -22.51
C GLU A 126 4.37 -6.98 -21.96
N GLU A 127 3.87 -7.40 -20.79
CA GLU A 127 4.26 -8.65 -20.16
C GLU A 127 3.29 -9.78 -20.52
N ASP A 128 3.78 -11.02 -20.55
CA ASP A 128 2.92 -12.19 -20.71
C ASP A 128 2.20 -12.54 -19.41
N CYS A 129 0.96 -13.01 -19.54
CA CYS A 129 0.22 -13.53 -18.40
C CYS A 129 0.89 -14.81 -17.89
N PRO A 130 1.25 -14.91 -16.60
CA PRO A 130 1.86 -16.10 -16.06
C PRO A 130 0.86 -17.26 -16.06
N ALA A 131 1.36 -18.49 -16.24
CA ALA A 131 0.52 -19.69 -16.19
C ALA A 131 -0.14 -19.90 -14.82
N THR A 132 0.52 -19.42 -13.76
CA THR A 132 0.03 -19.45 -12.39
C THR A 132 0.15 -18.06 -11.79
N ASP A 133 -0.92 -17.64 -11.12
CA ASP A 133 -0.93 -16.37 -10.41
C ASP A 133 0.03 -16.42 -9.22
N SER A 134 1.02 -15.52 -9.21
CA SER A 134 2.00 -15.47 -8.14
C SER A 134 1.38 -14.78 -6.94
N LYS A 135 0.91 -15.57 -5.97
CA LYS A 135 0.52 -15.02 -4.68
C LYS A 135 1.73 -14.44 -3.95
N GLU A 136 1.50 -13.30 -3.32
CA GLU A 136 2.46 -12.68 -2.41
C GLU A 136 2.85 -13.69 -1.31
N PRO A 137 4.14 -13.83 -0.98
CA PRO A 137 4.58 -14.76 0.05
C PRO A 137 3.89 -14.46 1.38
N GLU A 138 3.39 -15.50 2.05
CA GLU A 138 2.87 -15.36 3.40
C GLU A 138 4.01 -14.99 4.35
N VAL A 139 3.80 -13.95 5.16
CA VAL A 139 4.75 -13.52 6.21
C VAL A 139 4.93 -14.65 7.21
N ALA A 140 6.12 -15.24 7.27
CA ALA A 140 6.43 -16.29 8.22
C ALA A 140 6.71 -15.64 9.59
N GLY A 141 5.71 -15.64 10.48
CA GLY A 141 5.77 -14.97 11.79
C GLY A 141 7.05 -15.24 12.58
N GLY A 142 7.95 -14.25 12.59
CA GLY A 142 9.25 -14.28 13.28
C GLY A 142 10.29 -15.23 12.67
N LYS A 143 10.08 -15.76 11.47
CA LYS A 143 11.04 -16.62 10.76
C LYS A 143 11.36 -16.08 9.38
N MET A 144 12.59 -16.30 8.95
CA MET A 144 13.07 -15.86 7.65
C MET A 144 12.35 -16.61 6.52
N PRO A 145 11.57 -15.95 5.66
CA PRO A 145 10.95 -16.62 4.52
C PRO A 145 11.99 -16.96 3.43
N ASN A 146 11.62 -17.87 2.51
CA ASN A 146 12.45 -18.10 1.32
C ASN A 146 12.16 -17.04 0.25
N MET A 147 13.12 -16.15 0.04
CA MET A 147 13.02 -15.02 -0.88
C MET A 147 13.76 -15.26 -2.19
N VAL A 148 14.51 -16.36 -2.36
CA VAL A 148 15.27 -16.61 -3.59
C VAL A 148 14.32 -16.66 -4.80
N GLY A 149 14.66 -15.89 -5.83
CA GLY A 149 13.87 -15.68 -7.04
C GLY A 149 12.69 -14.71 -6.90
N LYS A 150 12.36 -14.26 -5.68
CA LYS A 150 11.34 -13.22 -5.46
C LYS A 150 11.90 -11.84 -5.72
N ALA A 151 11.03 -10.88 -5.98
CA ALA A 151 11.45 -9.49 -6.14
C ALA A 151 12.00 -8.94 -4.81
N VAL A 152 13.01 -8.07 -4.88
CA VAL A 152 13.57 -7.41 -3.69
C VAL A 152 12.48 -6.64 -2.94
N LYS A 153 11.56 -6.01 -3.66
CA LYS A 153 10.43 -5.29 -3.04
C LYS A 153 9.56 -6.23 -2.21
N VAL A 154 9.25 -7.41 -2.75
CA VAL A 154 8.46 -8.44 -2.06
C VAL A 154 9.20 -8.93 -0.82
N ALA A 155 10.53 -9.10 -0.91
CA ALA A 155 11.33 -9.48 0.25
C ALA A 155 11.27 -8.42 1.36
N ARG A 156 11.26 -7.13 1.01
CA ARG A 156 11.13 -6.03 1.96
C ARG A 156 9.73 -5.94 2.57
N ASP A 157 8.68 -6.09 1.76
CA ASP A 157 7.29 -6.03 2.23
C ASP A 157 6.94 -7.20 3.16
N ALA A 158 7.59 -8.36 2.98
CA ALA A 158 7.33 -9.57 3.75
C ALA A 158 8.10 -9.67 5.08
N LEU A 159 8.96 -8.70 5.39
CA LEU A 159 9.70 -8.61 6.66
C LEU A 159 9.10 -7.51 7.53
N ASP A 160 9.26 -7.63 8.85
CA ASP A 160 8.77 -6.62 9.78
C ASP A 160 9.45 -5.26 9.51
N SER A 161 8.71 -4.17 9.66
CA SER A 161 9.15 -2.82 9.28
C SER A 161 10.39 -2.32 10.04
N ASP A 162 10.73 -2.93 11.17
CA ASP A 162 11.93 -2.66 11.97
C ASP A 162 13.14 -3.52 11.57
N THR A 163 12.97 -4.46 10.64
CA THR A 163 14.05 -5.31 10.14
C THR A 163 15.05 -4.46 9.34
N SER A 164 16.31 -4.48 9.78
CA SER A 164 17.41 -3.87 9.02
C SER A 164 17.74 -4.73 7.80
N ILE A 165 17.64 -4.16 6.59
CA ILE A 165 17.83 -4.89 5.32
C ILE A 165 18.92 -4.23 4.49
N THR A 166 19.91 -5.01 4.09
CA THR A 166 20.94 -4.63 3.10
C THR A 166 20.72 -5.41 1.81
N VAL A 167 20.77 -4.72 0.66
CA VAL A 167 20.65 -5.36 -0.66
C VAL A 167 21.84 -4.98 -1.53
N THR A 168 22.53 -5.98 -2.06
CA THR A 168 23.72 -5.79 -2.90
C THR A 168 23.49 -6.38 -4.29
N ASP A 169 23.83 -5.63 -5.34
CA ASP A 169 23.85 -6.16 -6.71
C ASP A 169 24.97 -7.20 -6.87
N ALA A 170 24.59 -8.45 -7.12
CA ALA A 170 25.51 -9.58 -7.24
C ALA A 170 26.29 -9.60 -8.57
N ALA A 171 25.85 -8.83 -9.57
CA ALA A 171 26.42 -8.86 -10.91
C ALA A 171 27.38 -7.69 -11.15
N GLN A 172 26.89 -6.46 -11.03
CA GLN A 172 27.61 -5.27 -11.51
C GLN A 172 27.85 -4.22 -10.42
N GLY A 173 27.45 -4.48 -9.17
CA GLY A 173 27.61 -3.54 -8.06
C GLY A 173 26.79 -2.24 -8.21
N ARG A 174 25.66 -2.27 -8.95
CA ARG A 174 24.77 -1.12 -9.11
C ARG A 174 23.92 -0.91 -7.87
N MET A 175 23.39 0.31 -7.72
CA MET A 175 22.40 0.59 -6.68
C MET A 175 21.04 -0.05 -7.00
N VAL A 176 20.48 -0.74 -6.02
CA VAL A 176 19.15 -1.34 -6.10
C VAL A 176 18.10 -0.29 -5.71
N LEU A 177 17.59 0.46 -6.68
CA LEU A 177 16.63 1.55 -6.45
C LEU A 177 15.18 1.13 -6.70
N MET A 178 14.88 0.64 -7.91
CA MET A 178 13.54 0.18 -8.28
C MET A 178 13.41 -1.31 -7.95
N GLU A 179 13.24 -1.65 -6.68
CA GLU A 179 13.36 -3.01 -6.13
C GLU A 179 12.48 -4.07 -6.83
N SER A 180 11.34 -3.69 -7.40
CA SER A 180 10.49 -4.58 -8.20
C SER A 180 11.12 -5.06 -9.51
N ASN A 181 12.19 -4.41 -9.99
CA ASN A 181 12.93 -4.82 -11.19
C ASN A 181 14.09 -5.78 -10.87
N TRP A 182 14.26 -6.15 -9.60
CA TRP A 182 15.36 -6.96 -9.11
C TRP A 182 14.84 -8.22 -8.44
N LYS A 183 15.49 -9.36 -8.69
CA LYS A 183 15.23 -10.64 -8.04
C LYS A 183 16.35 -10.98 -7.05
N VAL A 184 15.98 -11.54 -5.91
CA VAL A 184 16.93 -12.02 -4.89
C VAL A 184 17.61 -13.28 -5.39
N CYS A 185 18.94 -13.32 -5.28
CA CYS A 185 19.77 -14.48 -5.62
C CYS A 185 20.15 -15.28 -4.37
N THR A 186 20.60 -14.60 -3.33
CA THR A 186 20.93 -15.21 -2.04
C THR A 186 20.36 -14.39 -0.89
N GLN A 187 20.21 -15.03 0.26
CA GLN A 187 19.72 -14.42 1.49
C GLN A 187 20.53 -14.91 2.69
N ASP A 188 20.69 -14.03 3.67
CA ASP A 188 21.18 -14.34 5.01
C ASP A 188 20.34 -13.54 6.03
N PRO A 189 19.70 -14.16 7.03
CA PRO A 189 19.70 -15.59 7.38
C PRO A 189 19.10 -16.54 6.34
N ALA A 190 19.45 -17.82 6.47
CA ALA A 190 18.85 -18.89 5.66
C ALA A 190 17.33 -19.04 5.94
N PRO A 191 16.54 -19.51 4.97
CA PRO A 191 15.11 -19.74 5.16
C PRO A 191 14.79 -20.60 6.39
N GLY A 192 13.75 -20.21 7.14
CA GLY A 192 13.31 -20.88 8.37
C GLY A 192 14.06 -20.47 9.64
N THR A 193 15.14 -19.70 9.53
CA THR A 193 15.87 -19.15 10.68
C THR A 193 14.98 -18.18 11.46
N ALA A 194 15.02 -18.23 12.80
CA ALA A 194 14.31 -17.27 13.62
C ALA A 194 14.91 -15.87 13.47
N LEU A 195 14.07 -14.87 13.25
CA LEU A 195 14.46 -13.46 13.21
C LEU A 195 14.35 -12.87 14.61
N ASN A 196 15.49 -12.52 15.21
CA ASN A 196 15.61 -11.98 16.56
C ASN A 196 16.14 -10.54 16.55
N GLY A 197 15.90 -9.80 15.46
CA GLY A 197 16.38 -8.43 15.27
C GLY A 197 17.78 -8.31 14.65
N GLN A 198 18.40 -9.42 14.21
CA GLN A 198 19.63 -9.35 13.42
C GLN A 198 19.36 -8.77 12.00
N PRO A 199 20.33 -8.07 11.39
CA PRO A 199 20.21 -7.62 10.01
C PRO A 199 19.97 -8.76 9.04
N VAL A 200 19.25 -8.47 7.96
CA VAL A 200 19.01 -9.36 6.83
C VAL A 200 19.78 -8.83 5.63
N GLU A 201 20.51 -9.70 4.96
CA GLU A 201 21.26 -9.39 3.75
C GLU A 201 20.69 -10.17 2.57
N PHE A 202 20.52 -9.46 1.45
CA PHE A 202 20.17 -10.04 0.17
C PHE A 202 21.23 -9.69 -0.87
N THR A 203 21.56 -10.65 -1.72
CA THR A 203 22.14 -10.33 -3.03
C THR A 203 21.03 -10.36 -4.07
N ALA A 204 21.11 -9.51 -5.09
CA ALA A 204 20.09 -9.41 -6.11
C ALA A 204 20.69 -9.11 -7.49
N VAL A 205 19.96 -9.46 -8.54
CA VAL A 205 20.24 -9.06 -9.93
C VAL A 205 18.95 -8.59 -10.59
N LYS A 206 19.02 -7.97 -11.77
CA LYS A 206 17.79 -7.64 -12.50
C LYS A 206 17.05 -8.90 -12.94
N PHE A 207 15.74 -8.83 -13.13
CA PHE A 207 14.96 -10.00 -13.52
C PHE A 207 15.45 -10.67 -14.82
N GLU A 208 16.00 -9.87 -15.74
CA GLU A 208 16.54 -10.29 -17.03
C GLU A 208 17.97 -10.87 -16.95
N GLU A 209 18.61 -10.85 -15.78
CA GLU A 209 19.97 -11.33 -15.56
C GLU A 209 19.97 -12.65 -14.78
N ASP A 210 21.02 -13.45 -14.91
CA ASP A 210 21.17 -14.70 -14.14
C ASP A 210 21.85 -14.44 -12.79
N CYS A 211 21.45 -15.21 -11.79
CA CYS A 211 22.13 -15.22 -10.50
C CYS A 211 23.47 -15.95 -10.61
N PRO A 212 24.56 -15.41 -10.04
CA PRO A 212 25.88 -16.03 -10.07
C PRO A 212 25.99 -17.30 -9.21
#